data_AF-A0A7K3ZVG0-F1
#
_entry.id   AF-A0A7K3ZVG0-F1
#
_cell.length_a   1.000
_cell.length_b   1.000
_cell.length_c   1.000
_cell.angle_alpha   90.00
_cell.angle_beta   90.00
_cell.angle_gamma   90.00
#
_symmetry.space_group_name_H-M   'P 1'
#
loop_
_entity.id
_entity.type
_entity.pdbx_description
1 polymer ?
#
loop_
_entity_poly.entity_id
_entity_poly.type
_entity_poly.pdbx_seq_one_letter_code
_entity_poly.pdbx_strand_id
1 'polypeptide(L)'
;VHNIAQKVDRKEARYISHSLVQLFPVPTKTQNCVATVVEFACLPDRAESMLSEFKALLGKYSVSSQTGMAVFRDYDPSSLLPFGQRCKRERVQYEDALDAARENGVQIMMKGQGLIGAVAALPFFAQPDESVRPDESLKA
;
A
#
# COMPACT_ATOMS: atom_id res chain seq x y z
N VAL A 1 -1.94 -6.95 -7.85
CA VAL A 1 -1.20 -7.63 -6.77
C VAL A 1 -1.91 -8.86 -6.18
N HIS A 2 -3.23 -9.03 -6.35
CA HIS A 2 -3.98 -10.20 -5.85
C HIS A 2 -3.33 -11.55 -6.20
N ASN A 3 -2.99 -11.78 -7.47
CA ASN A 3 -2.35 -13.03 -7.91
C ASN A 3 -0.99 -13.28 -7.23
N ILE A 4 -0.23 -12.22 -6.90
CA ILE A 4 1.02 -12.32 -6.15
C ILE A 4 0.73 -12.74 -4.71
N ALA A 5 -0.28 -12.11 -4.08
CA ALA A 5 -0.68 -12.44 -2.72
C ALA A 5 -1.16 -13.90 -2.58
N GLN A 6 -2.00 -14.37 -3.52
CA GLN A 6 -2.41 -15.77 -3.59
C GLN A 6 -1.23 -16.72 -3.81
N LYS A 7 -0.23 -16.31 -4.59
CA LYS A 7 0.95 -17.14 -4.89
C LYS A 7 1.81 -17.39 -3.66
N VAL A 8 1.92 -16.41 -2.76
CA VAL A 8 2.76 -16.49 -1.56
C VAL A 8 2.01 -16.93 -0.30
N ASP A 9 0.68 -17.10 -0.39
CA ASP A 9 -0.18 -17.62 0.68
C ASP A 9 0.32 -18.98 1.17
N ARG A 10 0.52 -19.11 2.48
CA ARG A 10 1.04 -20.33 3.12
C ARG A 10 0.55 -20.43 4.55
N LYS A 11 0.68 -21.60 5.19
CA LYS A 11 0.15 -21.84 6.54
C LYS A 11 0.68 -20.83 7.57
N GLU A 12 1.92 -20.41 7.42
CA GLU A 12 2.62 -19.50 8.33
C GLU A 12 2.38 -18.01 8.02
N ALA A 13 1.75 -17.70 6.89
CA ALA A 13 1.41 -16.34 6.43
C ALA A 13 0.16 -16.42 5.54
N ARG A 14 -1.02 -16.37 6.18
CA ARG A 14 -2.32 -16.50 5.51
C ARG A 14 -2.73 -15.17 4.89
N TYR A 15 -3.02 -15.17 3.60
CA TYR A 15 -3.61 -14.03 2.92
C TYR A 15 -5.08 -13.84 3.36
N ILE A 16 -5.42 -12.66 3.87
CA ILE A 16 -6.74 -12.37 4.45
C ILE A 16 -7.60 -11.53 3.50
N SER A 17 -7.10 -10.35 3.13
CA SER A 17 -7.89 -9.34 2.45
C SER A 17 -7.05 -8.52 1.47
N HIS A 18 -7.72 -7.84 0.54
CA HIS A 18 -7.11 -6.80 -0.27
C HIS A 18 -8.10 -5.70 -0.58
N SER A 19 -7.59 -4.49 -0.78
CA SER A 19 -8.40 -3.33 -1.12
C SER A 19 -7.66 -2.46 -2.14
N LEU A 20 -8.40 -1.97 -3.12
CA LEU A 20 -7.92 -0.97 -4.07
C LEU A 20 -8.20 0.41 -3.49
N VAL A 21 -7.15 1.22 -3.35
CA VAL A 21 -7.23 2.55 -2.75
C VAL A 21 -7.09 3.58 -3.86
N GLN A 22 -8.17 4.31 -4.11
CA GLN A 22 -8.21 5.41 -5.07
C GLN A 22 -7.58 6.64 -4.44
N LEU A 23 -6.52 7.17 -5.04
CA LEU A 23 -5.82 8.38 -4.58
C LEU A 23 -6.10 9.56 -5.50
N PHE A 24 -5.64 10.75 -5.10
CA PHE A 24 -5.75 11.97 -5.88
C PHE A 24 -5.04 11.79 -7.25
N PRO A 25 -5.72 12.02 -8.38
CA PRO A 25 -5.11 11.91 -9.70
C PRO A 25 -3.97 12.90 -9.89
N VAL A 26 -2.83 12.43 -10.38
CA VAL A 26 -1.68 13.28 -10.71
C VAL A 26 -1.25 13.08 -12.17
N PRO A 27 -0.80 14.12 -12.88
CA PRO A 27 -0.41 14.02 -14.30
C PRO A 27 0.70 12.99 -14.58
N THR A 28 1.52 12.69 -13.57
CA THR A 28 2.68 11.80 -13.65
C THR A 28 2.34 10.31 -13.43
N LYS A 29 1.05 9.96 -13.27
CA LYS A 29 0.59 8.58 -13.05
C LYS A 29 -0.47 8.18 -14.09
N THR A 30 -0.75 6.88 -14.18
CA THR A 30 -1.85 6.35 -14.99
C THR A 30 -3.18 6.99 -14.58
N GLN A 31 -4.15 7.05 -15.50
CA GLN A 31 -5.38 7.84 -15.36
C GLN A 31 -6.19 7.60 -14.07
N ASN A 32 -5.96 6.48 -13.37
CA ASN A 32 -6.72 6.12 -12.18
C ASN A 32 -5.94 6.22 -10.87
N CYS A 33 -4.63 6.53 -10.83
CA CYS A 33 -3.85 6.73 -9.59
C CYS A 33 -4.21 5.79 -8.41
N VAL A 34 -4.31 4.48 -8.67
CA VAL A 34 -4.74 3.47 -7.69
C VAL A 34 -3.53 2.83 -7.01
N ALA A 35 -3.60 2.67 -5.70
CA ALA A 35 -2.71 1.83 -4.91
C ALA A 35 -3.46 0.55 -4.45
N THR A 36 -2.73 -0.47 -4.01
CA THR A 36 -3.34 -1.68 -3.46
C THR A 36 -2.70 -2.02 -2.13
N VAL A 37 -3.54 -2.33 -1.14
CA VAL A 37 -3.14 -2.90 0.14
C VAL A 37 -3.60 -4.36 0.19
N VAL A 38 -2.77 -5.21 0.80
CA VAL A 38 -3.05 -6.63 1.05
C VAL A 38 -2.72 -6.93 2.50
N GLU A 39 -3.51 -7.79 3.13
CA GLU A 39 -3.38 -8.14 4.53
C GLU A 39 -2.99 -9.61 4.69
N PHE A 40 -2.07 -9.89 5.61
CA PHE A 40 -1.64 -11.24 5.94
C PHE A 40 -1.64 -11.47 7.45
N ALA A 41 -2.18 -12.62 7.89
CA ALA A 41 -1.98 -13.15 9.24
C ALA A 41 -0.72 -14.00 9.24
N CYS A 42 0.34 -13.50 9.88
CA CYS A 42 1.64 -14.16 9.94
C CYS A 42 1.91 -14.71 11.34
N LEU A 43 2.47 -15.92 11.42
CA LEU A 43 3.09 -16.38 12.66
C LEU A 43 4.30 -15.50 13.00
N PRO A 44 4.62 -15.32 14.30
CA PRO A 44 5.80 -14.59 14.73
C PRO A 44 7.06 -15.06 13.99
N ASP A 45 7.83 -14.12 13.46
CA ASP A 45 9.09 -14.35 12.72
C ASP A 45 8.99 -15.20 11.44
N ARG A 46 7.78 -15.45 10.92
CA ARG A 46 7.57 -16.23 9.68
C ARG A 46 7.19 -15.40 8.46
N ALA A 47 7.08 -14.08 8.60
CA ALA A 47 6.70 -13.19 7.48
C ALA A 47 7.82 -12.96 6.46
N GLU A 48 9.10 -13.01 6.87
CA GLU A 48 10.21 -12.50 6.05
C GLU A 48 10.42 -13.25 4.72
N SER A 49 10.25 -14.57 4.73
CA SER A 49 10.36 -15.37 3.50
C SER A 49 9.24 -15.05 2.52
N MET A 50 8.02 -14.89 3.04
CA MET A 50 6.84 -14.47 2.26
C MET A 50 7.03 -13.05 1.70
N LEU A 51 7.47 -12.10 2.51
CA LEU A 51 7.72 -10.71 2.09
C LEU A 51 8.82 -10.62 1.02
N SER A 52 9.89 -11.40 1.17
CA SER A 52 10.98 -11.47 0.20
C SER A 52 10.50 -12.02 -1.14
N GLU A 53 9.69 -13.07 -1.11
CA GLU A 53 9.09 -13.65 -2.33
C GLU A 53 8.07 -12.68 -2.96
N PHE A 54 7.24 -12.03 -2.15
CA PHE A 54 6.30 -11.00 -2.62
C PHE A 54 7.03 -9.87 -3.35
N LYS A 55 8.12 -9.36 -2.75
CA LYS A 55 8.98 -8.34 -3.36
C LYS A 55 9.60 -8.82 -4.68
N ALA A 56 10.08 -10.07 -4.73
CA ALA A 56 10.65 -10.64 -5.95
C ALA A 56 9.60 -10.75 -7.07
N LEU A 57 8.38 -11.18 -6.75
CA LEU A 57 7.27 -11.27 -7.70
C LEU A 57 6.82 -9.89 -8.17
N LEU A 58 6.78 -8.88 -7.29
CA LEU A 58 6.54 -7.49 -7.70
C LEU A 58 7.61 -7.01 -8.68
N GLY A 59 8.88 -7.27 -8.41
CA GLY A 59 9.98 -6.91 -9.30
C GLY A 59 9.91 -7.62 -10.66
N LYS A 60 9.48 -8.89 -10.68
CA LYS A 60 9.34 -9.69 -11.90
C LYS A 60 8.17 -9.25 -12.77
N TYR A 61 7.03 -8.92 -12.16
CA TYR A 61 5.77 -8.68 -12.89
C TYR A 61 5.42 -7.20 -13.05
N SER A 62 6.06 -6.30 -12.31
CA SER A 62 5.86 -4.88 -12.52
C SER A 62 6.55 -4.41 -13.79
N VAL A 63 5.81 -3.64 -14.59
CA VAL A 63 6.33 -2.97 -15.79
C VAL A 63 7.04 -1.66 -15.46
N SER A 64 7.05 -1.22 -14.20
CA SER A 64 7.64 0.04 -13.76
C SER A 64 8.85 -0.18 -12.85
N SER A 65 9.98 0.45 -13.18
CA SER A 65 11.15 0.57 -12.29
C SER A 65 10.86 1.43 -11.04
N GLN A 66 9.74 2.15 -11.03
CA GLN A 66 9.30 3.02 -9.94
C GLN A 66 8.30 2.36 -9.00
N THR A 67 8.27 1.03 -8.95
CA THR A 67 7.40 0.27 -8.05
C THR A 67 7.75 0.55 -6.58
N GLY A 68 6.73 0.85 -5.78
CA GLY A 68 6.85 1.02 -4.33
C GLY A 68 6.23 -0.15 -3.57
N MET A 69 6.80 -0.48 -2.43
CA MET A 69 6.30 -1.50 -1.52
C MET A 69 6.65 -1.08 -0.09
N ALA A 70 5.63 -1.06 0.76
CA ALA A 70 5.73 -0.74 2.17
C ALA A 70 4.98 -1.81 2.99
N VAL A 71 5.43 -2.05 4.22
CA VAL A 71 4.87 -3.05 5.13
C VAL A 71 4.64 -2.40 6.48
N PHE A 72 3.41 -2.47 6.96
CA PHE A 72 3.07 -2.16 8.35
C PHE A 72 2.94 -3.48 9.12
N ARG A 73 3.52 -3.54 10.32
CA ARG A 73 3.50 -4.73 11.18
C ARG A 73 2.76 -4.40 12.48
N ASP A 74 1.44 -4.34 12.40
CA ASP A 74 0.56 -4.32 13.56
C ASP A 74 -0.88 -4.53 13.08
N TYR A 75 -1.83 -4.55 14.01
CA TYR A 75 -3.26 -4.62 13.70
C TYR A 75 -3.90 -3.24 13.47
N ASP A 76 -3.29 -2.16 13.97
CA ASP A 76 -3.87 -0.80 13.93
C ASP A 76 -2.99 0.22 13.18
N PRO A 77 -3.21 0.42 11.87
CA PRO A 77 -2.55 1.45 11.08
C PRO A 77 -3.24 2.83 11.16
N SER A 78 -4.10 3.10 12.15
CA SER A 78 -4.88 4.35 12.24
C SER A 78 -4.02 5.62 12.26
N SER A 79 -2.79 5.53 12.78
CA SER A 79 -1.83 6.64 12.78
C SER A 79 -1.40 7.09 11.38
N LEU A 80 -1.56 6.23 10.36
CA LEU A 80 -1.33 6.57 8.95
C LEU A 80 -2.55 7.20 8.26
N LEU A 81 -3.73 7.18 8.89
CA LEU A 81 -4.97 7.67 8.28
C LEU A 81 -4.89 9.14 7.85
N PRO A 82 -4.31 10.09 8.62
CA PRO A 82 -4.17 11.47 8.18
C PRO A 82 -3.36 11.59 6.87
N PHE A 83 -2.27 10.84 6.74
CA PHE A 83 -1.46 10.81 5.52
C PHE A 83 -2.23 10.18 4.35
N GLY A 84 -2.89 9.05 4.58
CA GLY A 84 -3.71 8.36 3.58
C GLY A 84 -4.82 9.25 3.04
N GLN A 85 -5.56 9.92 3.92
CA GLN A 85 -6.60 10.88 3.54
C GLN A 85 -6.05 12.08 2.77
N ARG A 86 -4.89 12.63 3.17
CA ARG A 86 -4.24 13.71 2.42
C ARG A 86 -3.90 13.27 0.99
N CYS A 87 -3.38 12.05 0.82
CA CYS A 87 -3.11 11.47 -0.51
C CYS A 87 -4.37 11.22 -1.35
N LYS A 88 -5.56 11.11 -0.74
CA LYS A 88 -6.84 11.03 -1.46
C LYS A 88 -7.36 12.40 -1.92
N ARG A 89 -6.90 13.49 -1.29
CA ARG A 89 -7.38 14.86 -1.55
C ARG A 89 -6.46 15.70 -2.41
N GLU A 90 -5.15 15.48 -2.32
CA GLU A 90 -4.17 16.33 -2.98
C GLU A 90 -2.90 15.57 -3.38
N ARG A 91 -2.09 16.23 -4.20
CA ARG A 91 -0.76 15.75 -4.55
C ARG A 91 0.20 16.01 -3.39
N VAL A 92 0.78 14.93 -2.85
CA VAL A 92 1.85 14.98 -1.84
C VAL A 92 3.23 14.77 -2.47
N GLN A 93 4.29 15.13 -1.75
CA GLN A 93 5.68 14.90 -2.14
C GLN A 93 6.14 13.50 -1.76
N TYR A 94 7.28 13.08 -2.31
CA TYR A 94 7.85 11.78 -1.99
C TYR A 94 8.39 11.74 -0.55
N GLU A 95 8.96 12.85 -0.10
CA GLU A 95 9.50 13.05 1.26
C GLU A 95 8.41 12.89 2.32
N ASP A 96 7.19 13.37 2.05
CA ASP A 96 6.04 13.17 2.92
C ASP A 96 5.77 11.68 3.21
N ALA A 97 5.95 10.81 2.20
CA ALA A 97 5.75 9.38 2.37
C ALA A 97 6.89 8.73 3.17
N LEU A 98 8.12 9.26 3.05
CA LEU A 98 9.25 8.80 3.87
C LEU A 98 9.05 9.17 5.33
N ASP A 99 8.60 10.40 5.60
CA ASP A 99 8.32 10.87 6.96
C ASP A 99 7.16 10.10 7.58
N ALA A 100 6.04 9.97 6.87
CA ALA A 100 4.92 9.16 7.32
C ALA A 100 5.33 7.71 7.59
N ALA A 101 6.17 7.10 6.74
CA ALA A 101 6.65 5.75 6.99
C ALA A 101 7.51 5.65 8.26
N ARG A 102 8.45 6.59 8.43
CA ARG A 102 9.38 6.64 9.57
C ARG A 102 8.65 6.87 10.89
N GLU A 103 7.72 7.83 10.94
CA GLU A 103 6.96 8.19 12.13
C GLU A 103 6.03 7.07 12.60
N ASN A 104 5.60 6.19 11.68
CA ASN A 104 4.64 5.12 11.94
C ASN A 104 5.26 3.72 11.94
N GLY A 105 6.59 3.60 11.97
CA GLY A 105 7.27 2.30 12.00
C GLY A 105 7.04 1.42 10.76
N VAL A 106 6.67 2.02 9.62
CA VAL A 106 6.45 1.31 8.36
C VAL A 106 7.78 0.91 7.74
N GLN A 107 7.93 -0.37 7.43
CA GLN A 107 9.10 -0.86 6.72
C GLN A 107 8.97 -0.59 5.21
N ILE A 108 9.94 0.12 4.65
CA ILE A 108 10.03 0.36 3.21
C ILE A 108 10.83 -0.77 2.54
N MET A 109 10.17 -1.53 1.68
CA MET A 109 10.76 -2.67 0.96
C MET A 109 11.24 -2.32 -0.45
N MET A 110 10.59 -1.34 -1.10
CA MET A 110 10.95 -0.80 -2.42
C MET A 110 10.69 0.71 -2.48
N LYS A 111 11.73 1.48 -2.86
CA LYS A 111 11.76 2.97 -2.80
C LYS A 111 11.41 3.68 -4.13
N GLY A 112 10.64 3.05 -5.01
CA GLY A 112 10.20 3.71 -6.23
C GLY A 112 9.11 4.77 -5.96
N GLN A 113 8.79 5.62 -6.94
CA GLN A 113 7.70 6.62 -6.85
C GLN A 113 6.30 6.04 -6.53
N GLY A 114 6.12 4.72 -6.59
CA GLY A 114 4.92 4.04 -6.08
C GLY A 114 4.82 4.03 -4.55
N LEU A 115 5.88 4.45 -3.82
CA LEU A 115 5.92 4.40 -2.36
C LEU A 115 4.85 5.28 -1.71
N ILE A 116 4.59 6.46 -2.27
CA ILE A 116 3.52 7.36 -1.81
C ILE A 116 2.20 6.59 -1.71
N GLY A 117 1.81 5.91 -2.78
CA GLY A 117 0.59 5.12 -2.79
C GLY A 117 0.66 3.88 -1.90
N ALA A 118 1.82 3.23 -1.82
CA ALA A 118 2.00 2.06 -0.95
C ALA A 118 1.79 2.41 0.53
N VAL A 119 2.33 3.54 1.01
CA VAL A 119 2.15 4.00 2.39
C VAL A 119 0.73 4.51 2.62
N ALA A 120 0.19 5.30 1.68
CA ALA A 120 -1.15 5.88 1.77
C ALA A 120 -2.27 4.83 1.83
N ALA A 121 -2.04 3.64 1.24
CA ALA A 121 -3.02 2.57 1.18
C ALA A 121 -3.14 1.74 2.48
N LEU A 122 -2.11 1.72 3.32
CA LEU A 122 -2.06 0.90 4.54
C LEU A 122 -3.27 1.09 5.49
N PRO A 123 -3.74 2.32 5.81
CA PRO A 123 -4.87 2.50 6.73
C PRO A 123 -6.23 2.07 6.16
N PHE A 124 -6.32 1.75 4.86
CA PHE A 124 -7.56 1.34 4.18
C PHE A 124 -7.62 -0.17 3.92
N PHE A 125 -6.82 -0.97 4.64
CA PHE A 125 -6.90 -2.43 4.60
C PHE A 125 -8.30 -2.90 5.02
N ALA A 126 -8.76 -4.02 4.43
CA ALA A 126 -10.07 -4.61 4.70
C ALA A 126 -11.28 -3.64 4.60
N GLN A 127 -11.11 -2.48 3.96
CA GLN A 127 -12.14 -1.45 3.80
C GLN A 127 -12.41 -1.18 2.31
N PRO A 128 -12.88 -2.17 1.53
CA PRO A 128 -13.01 -2.06 0.08
C PRO A 128 -13.96 -0.93 -0.37
N ASP A 129 -14.99 -0.62 0.42
CA ASP A 129 -15.95 0.44 0.09
C ASP A 129 -15.38 1.83 0.37
N GLU A 130 -14.74 2.03 1.53
CA GLU A 130 -14.15 3.32 1.91
C GLU A 130 -12.89 3.63 1.07
N SER A 131 -12.17 2.60 0.64
CA SER A 131 -10.93 2.77 -0.13
C SER A 131 -11.18 3.36 -1.52
N VAL A 132 -12.35 3.13 -2.11
CA VAL A 132 -12.72 3.62 -3.45
C VAL A 132 -13.54 4.91 -3.44
N ARG A 133 -14.09 5.33 -2.30
CA ARG A 133 -14.84 6.59 -2.20
C ARG A 133 -13.95 7.78 -2.54
N PRO A 134 -14.25 8.55 -3.62
CA PRO A 134 -13.63 9.84 -3.86
C PRO A 134 -14.05 10.83 -2.76
N ASP A 135 -13.26 11.88 -2.52
CA ASP A 135 -13.71 12.97 -1.66
C ASP A 135 -14.93 13.64 -2.30
N GLU A 136 -16.06 13.68 -1.59
CA GLU A 136 -17.30 14.28 -2.09
C GLU A 136 -17.18 15.80 -2.27
N SER A 137 -16.18 16.43 -1.64
CA SER A 137 -15.87 17.85 -1.84
C SER A 137 -15.28 18.18 -3.22
N LEU A 138 -14.94 17.16 -4.02
CA LEU A 138 -14.46 17.32 -5.40
C LEU A 138 -15.60 17.38 -6.43
N LYS A 139 -16.87 17.29 -6.00
CA LYS A 139 -18.03 17.63 -6.85
C LYS A 139 -18.15 19.16 -6.93
N ALA A 140 -17.33 19.76 -7.79
CA ALA A 140 -17.52 21.13 -8.28
C ALA A 140 -18.52 21.14 -9.45
#